data_AF-A0A954DDZ4-F1
#
_entry.id   AF-A0A954DDZ4-F1
#
_cell.length_a   1.000
_cell.length_b   1.000
_cell.length_c   1.000
_cell.angle_alpha   90.00
_cell.angle_beta   90.00
_cell.angle_gamma   90.00
#
_symmetry.space_group_name_H-M   'P 1'
#
loop_
_entity.id
_entity.type
_entity.pdbx_description
1 polymer ?
#
loop_
_entity_poly.entity_id
_entity_poly.type
_entity_poly.pdbx_seq_one_letter_code
_entity_poly.pdbx_strand_id
1 'polypeptide(L)'
;MTNEDAKVAIERDAGFTMIEILIVAVVLVPILWSVVNTSRVLDNTVNTTDTAASLSENLRTAGQRVARVARSGVLSSCKTRATLQDVNDAITLSKTQTGVHIPEVDEWIPIPDGEKRVSFQFQSADGEMAMNAAALTPTRSLWVRLDSGETANGKDDDGDGLVDEGTVMIQIGTQRPIEMVRGVERCVFMLSGRKFRMTLQTARTDRSKHRHQALCTQVFCMRNN
;
A
#
# COMPACT_ATOMS: atom_id res chain seq x y z
N MET A 1 -18.93 -78.72 -40.17
CA MET A 1 -18.52 -77.41 -39.61
C MET A 1 -19.67 -76.92 -38.75
N THR A 2 -19.61 -77.28 -37.47
CA THR A 2 -20.65 -77.01 -36.47
C THR A 2 -20.35 -75.69 -35.76
N ASN A 3 -21.41 -74.97 -35.38
CA ASN A 3 -21.42 -73.65 -34.76
C ASN A 3 -20.75 -73.58 -33.35
N GLU A 4 -20.04 -74.62 -32.93
CA GLU A 4 -19.35 -74.69 -31.63
C GLU A 4 -17.93 -74.10 -31.67
N ASP A 5 -17.25 -74.16 -32.82
CA ASP A 5 -15.89 -73.62 -32.95
C ASP A 5 -15.84 -72.08 -33.02
N ALA A 6 -16.98 -71.43 -33.25
CA ALA A 6 -17.11 -69.97 -33.27
C ALA A 6 -17.36 -69.35 -31.89
N LYS A 7 -17.71 -70.16 -30.86
CA LYS A 7 -18.00 -69.67 -29.50
C LYS A 7 -16.82 -69.73 -28.53
N VAL A 8 -15.76 -70.46 -28.86
CA VAL A 8 -14.56 -70.60 -28.01
C VAL A 8 -13.52 -69.50 -28.28
N ALA A 9 -13.72 -68.67 -29.32
CA ALA A 9 -12.76 -67.65 -29.74
C ALA A 9 -13.00 -66.24 -29.15
N ILE A 10 -14.05 -66.03 -28.34
CA ILE A 10 -14.41 -64.70 -27.85
C ILE A 10 -14.74 -64.74 -26.36
N GLU A 11 -13.77 -65.16 -25.55
CA GLU A 11 -13.69 -64.81 -24.12
C GLU A 11 -12.30 -65.21 -23.59
N ARG A 12 -11.25 -64.81 -24.31
CA ARG A 12 -9.99 -64.52 -23.60
C ARG A 12 -10.24 -63.23 -22.86
N ASP A 13 -10.67 -63.35 -21.61
CA ASP A 13 -10.53 -62.30 -20.61
C ASP A 13 -9.07 -61.86 -20.64
N ALA A 14 -8.80 -60.79 -21.39
CA ALA A 14 -7.52 -60.12 -21.43
C ALA A 14 -7.36 -59.37 -20.10
N GLY A 15 -7.20 -60.12 -19.02
CA GLY A 15 -6.80 -59.59 -17.73
C GLY A 15 -5.41 -59.02 -17.88
N PHE A 16 -5.24 -57.75 -17.54
CA PHE A 16 -3.92 -57.14 -17.43
C PHE A 16 -3.06 -57.99 -16.49
N THR A 17 -1.84 -58.31 -16.93
CA THR A 17 -0.89 -58.96 -16.04
C THR A 17 -0.48 -57.99 -14.94
N MET A 18 -0.27 -58.49 -13.72
CA MET A 18 0.20 -57.67 -12.59
C MET A 18 1.49 -56.89 -12.91
N ILE A 19 2.32 -57.43 -13.81
CA ILE A 19 3.56 -56.81 -14.27
C ILE A 19 3.28 -55.58 -15.14
N GLU A 20 2.29 -55.62 -16.04
CA GLU A 20 1.92 -54.46 -16.88
C GLU A 20 1.38 -53.32 -16.02
N ILE A 21 0.55 -53.62 -15.02
CA ILE A 21 0.04 -52.60 -14.07
C ILE A 21 1.20 -51.95 -13.32
N LEU A 22 2.18 -52.74 -12.88
CA LEU A 22 3.35 -52.22 -12.17
C LEU A 22 4.23 -51.33 -13.06
N ILE A 23 4.49 -51.73 -14.31
CA ILE A 23 5.24 -50.92 -15.27
C ILE A 23 4.52 -49.60 -15.54
N VAL A 24 3.20 -49.63 -15.79
CA VAL A 24 2.39 -48.42 -15.97
C VAL A 24 2.44 -47.54 -14.73
N ALA A 25 2.32 -48.10 -13.53
CA ALA A 25 2.38 -47.33 -12.29
C ALA A 25 3.75 -46.65 -12.08
N VAL A 26 4.86 -47.35 -12.34
CA VAL A 26 6.23 -46.80 -12.21
C VAL A 26 6.46 -45.63 -13.15
N VAL A 27 5.86 -45.63 -14.33
CA VAL A 27 5.97 -44.51 -15.30
C VAL A 27 4.96 -43.40 -14.98
N LEU A 28 3.72 -43.75 -14.67
CA LEU A 28 2.63 -42.80 -14.49
C LEU A 28 2.75 -41.98 -13.20
N VAL A 29 3.17 -42.59 -12.10
CA VAL A 29 3.26 -41.91 -10.80
C VAL A 29 4.24 -40.73 -10.83
N PRO A 30 5.49 -40.87 -11.34
CA PRO A 30 6.41 -39.74 -11.47
C PRO A 30 5.90 -38.64 -12.39
N ILE A 31 5.22 -39.00 -13.49
CA ILE A 31 4.64 -38.03 -14.42
C ILE A 31 3.53 -37.23 -13.73
N LEU A 32 2.58 -37.90 -13.08
CA LEU A 32 1.50 -37.24 -12.34
C LEU A 32 2.06 -36.36 -11.21
N TRP A 33 3.08 -36.85 -10.49
CA TRP A 33 3.76 -36.07 -9.45
C TRP A 33 4.41 -34.81 -10.02
N SER A 34 5.10 -34.92 -11.15
CA SER A 34 5.69 -33.78 -11.86
C SER A 34 4.64 -32.76 -12.29
N VAL A 35 3.50 -33.22 -12.82
CA VAL A 35 2.38 -32.35 -13.23
C VAL A 35 1.80 -31.61 -12.03
N VAL A 36 1.53 -32.32 -10.92
CA VAL A 36 1.00 -31.69 -9.70
C VAL A 36 1.95 -30.66 -9.12
N ASN A 37 3.26 -30.95 -9.08
CA ASN A 37 4.25 -29.99 -8.59
C ASN A 37 4.36 -28.77 -9.51
N THR A 38 4.37 -28.99 -10.82
CA THR A 38 4.41 -27.88 -11.79
C THR A 38 3.16 -27.00 -11.68
N SER A 39 1.97 -27.60 -11.52
CA SER A 39 0.73 -26.86 -11.29
C SER A 39 0.82 -26.02 -10.02
N ARG A 40 1.28 -26.58 -8.89
CA ARG A 40 1.43 -25.82 -7.63
C ARG A 40 2.40 -24.66 -7.76
N VAL A 41 3.52 -24.84 -8.47
CA VAL A 41 4.50 -23.77 -8.70
C VAL A 41 3.90 -22.67 -9.58
N LEU A 42 3.17 -23.03 -10.63
CA LEU A 42 2.48 -22.08 -11.50
C LEU A 42 1.41 -21.30 -10.73
N ASP A 43 0.55 -21.99 -9.97
CA ASP A 43 -0.50 -21.36 -9.16
C ASP A 43 0.10 -20.38 -8.15
N ASN A 44 1.18 -20.76 -7.47
CA ASN A 44 1.88 -19.86 -6.55
C ASN A 44 2.44 -18.65 -7.29
N THR A 45 3.08 -18.84 -8.45
CA THR A 45 3.68 -17.76 -9.23
C THR A 45 2.62 -16.77 -9.73
N VAL A 46 1.49 -17.27 -10.24
CA VAL A 46 0.37 -16.44 -10.71
C VAL A 46 -0.22 -15.65 -9.55
N ASN A 47 -0.54 -16.32 -8.43
CA ASN A 47 -1.11 -15.66 -7.25
C ASN A 47 -0.19 -14.57 -6.66
N THR A 48 1.11 -14.84 -6.59
CA THR A 48 2.12 -13.88 -6.14
C THR A 48 2.20 -12.68 -7.08
N THR A 49 2.19 -12.91 -8.40
CA THR A 49 2.24 -11.83 -9.41
C THR A 49 0.98 -10.97 -9.38
N ASP A 50 -0.19 -11.60 -9.33
CA ASP A 50 -1.48 -10.91 -9.25
C ASP A 50 -1.61 -10.08 -7.97
N THR A 51 -1.12 -10.61 -6.85
CA THR A 51 -1.10 -9.89 -5.56
C THR A 51 -0.23 -8.64 -5.65
N ALA A 52 0.99 -8.76 -6.18
CA ALA A 52 1.90 -7.63 -6.34
C ALA A 52 1.36 -6.57 -7.31
N ALA A 53 0.74 -7.00 -8.41
CA ALA A 53 0.12 -6.11 -9.39
C ALA A 53 -1.08 -5.36 -8.81
N SER A 54 -1.99 -6.07 -8.13
CA SER A 54 -3.15 -5.49 -7.46
C SER A 54 -2.74 -4.47 -6.40
N LEU A 55 -1.74 -4.80 -5.57
CA LEU A 55 -1.21 -3.92 -4.53
C LEU A 55 -0.66 -2.62 -5.14
N SER A 56 0.12 -2.74 -6.22
CA SER A 56 0.71 -1.60 -6.93
C SER A 56 -0.35 -0.70 -7.55
N GLU A 57 -1.39 -1.26 -8.17
CA GLU A 57 -2.45 -0.46 -8.81
C GLU A 57 -3.34 0.24 -7.79
N ASN A 58 -3.68 -0.44 -6.69
CA ASN A 58 -4.42 0.17 -5.58
C ASN A 58 -3.65 1.35 -4.99
N LEU A 59 -2.35 1.17 -4.73
CA LEU A 59 -1.48 2.23 -4.20
C LEU A 59 -1.29 3.39 -5.18
N ARG A 60 -1.22 3.10 -6.49
CA ARG A 60 -1.14 4.12 -7.53
C ARG A 60 -2.41 4.96 -7.58
N THR A 61 -3.57 4.32 -7.57
CA THR A 61 -4.88 4.98 -7.57
C THR A 61 -5.07 5.82 -6.31
N ALA A 62 -4.71 5.28 -5.15
CA ALA A 62 -4.66 5.98 -3.88
C ALA A 62 -3.78 7.23 -3.93
N GLY A 63 -2.56 7.09 -4.43
CA GLY A 63 -1.61 8.19 -4.59
C GLY A 63 -2.18 9.30 -5.47
N GLN A 64 -2.82 8.94 -6.59
CA GLN A 64 -3.45 9.91 -7.48
C GLN A 64 -4.63 10.66 -6.82
N ARG A 65 -5.43 9.99 -5.98
CA ARG A 65 -6.54 10.62 -5.25
C ARG A 65 -6.02 11.66 -4.26
N VAL A 66 -5.06 11.29 -3.41
CA VAL A 66 -4.49 12.23 -2.43
C VAL A 66 -3.75 13.37 -3.14
N ALA A 67 -2.99 13.08 -4.20
CA ALA A 67 -2.31 14.09 -5.00
C ALA A 67 -3.28 15.05 -5.70
N ARG A 68 -4.47 14.59 -6.13
CA ARG A 68 -5.49 15.46 -6.72
C ARG A 68 -6.00 16.49 -5.72
N VAL A 69 -6.20 16.07 -4.47
CA VAL A 69 -6.68 16.96 -3.39
C VAL A 69 -5.60 17.93 -2.94
N ALA A 70 -4.34 17.49 -2.87
CA ALA A 70 -3.22 18.32 -2.44
C ALA A 70 -2.70 19.28 -3.52
N ARG A 71 -2.93 18.99 -4.81
CA ARG A 71 -2.46 19.83 -5.94
C ARG A 71 -2.97 21.26 -5.94
N SER A 72 -4.15 21.51 -5.37
CA SER A 72 -4.71 22.86 -5.25
C SER A 72 -4.15 23.64 -4.06
N GLY A 73 -3.25 23.04 -3.27
CA GLY A 73 -2.71 23.64 -2.07
C GLY A 73 -1.77 24.81 -2.33
N VAL A 74 -1.82 25.78 -1.42
CA VAL A 74 -0.98 26.99 -1.45
C VAL A 74 0.28 26.75 -0.59
N LEU A 75 1.45 27.01 -1.18
CA LEU A 75 2.74 26.77 -0.55
C LEU A 75 2.89 27.47 0.81
N SER A 76 2.48 28.74 0.91
CA SER A 76 2.61 29.55 2.14
C SER A 76 1.73 29.07 3.29
N SER A 77 0.71 28.26 3.02
CA SER A 77 -0.19 27.69 4.02
C SER A 77 0.27 26.32 4.55
N CYS A 78 1.36 25.78 4.00
CA CYS A 78 1.81 24.43 4.28
C CYS A 78 2.41 24.31 5.69
N LYS A 79 1.88 23.36 6.47
CA LYS A 79 2.32 23.06 7.83
C LYS A 79 2.44 21.55 8.04
N THR A 80 3.17 21.17 9.08
CA THR A 80 3.29 19.80 9.56
C THR A 80 3.22 19.77 11.08
N ARG A 81 2.90 18.63 11.68
CA ARG A 81 2.95 18.47 13.13
C ARG A 81 4.40 18.39 13.61
N ALA A 82 4.70 19.17 14.65
CA ALA A 82 5.99 19.14 15.32
C ALA A 82 6.22 17.79 15.99
N THR A 83 7.40 17.24 15.75
CA THR A 83 7.93 16.04 16.39
C THR A 83 8.76 16.44 17.59
N LEU A 84 9.06 15.47 18.47
CA LEU A 84 9.99 15.70 19.58
C LEU A 84 11.36 16.23 19.13
N GLN A 85 11.80 15.85 17.94
CA GLN A 85 13.05 16.34 17.35
C GLN A 85 12.97 17.85 17.08
N ASP A 86 11.87 18.34 16.49
CA ASP A 86 11.69 19.77 16.21
C ASP A 86 11.68 20.62 17.47
N VAL A 87 11.07 20.09 18.54
CA VAL A 87 11.06 20.74 19.84
C VAL A 87 12.48 20.86 20.39
N ASN A 88 13.26 19.78 20.34
CA ASN A 88 14.65 19.77 20.79
C ASN A 88 15.55 20.70 19.98
N ASP A 89 15.35 20.75 18.67
CA ASP A 89 16.10 21.62 17.76
C ASP A 89 15.77 23.09 18.02
N ALA A 90 14.49 23.42 18.24
CA ALA A 90 14.06 24.76 18.62
C ALA A 90 14.60 25.19 20.00
N ILE A 91 14.63 24.28 20.99
CA ILE A 91 15.25 24.52 22.30
C ILE A 91 16.76 24.79 22.16
N THR A 92 17.43 24.09 21.24
CA THR A 92 18.86 24.29 21.02
C THR A 92 19.12 25.64 20.36
N LEU A 93 18.31 26.02 19.37
CA LEU A 93 18.42 27.29 18.66
C LEU A 93 18.11 28.48 19.58
N SER A 94 17.12 28.37 20.47
CA SER A 94 16.73 29.42 21.42
C SER A 94 17.83 29.80 22.41
N LYS A 95 18.81 28.90 22.66
CA LYS A 95 20.01 29.22 23.45
C LYS A 95 20.96 30.19 22.74
N THR A 96 20.92 30.22 21.41
CA THR A 96 21.81 31.05 20.58
C THR A 96 21.11 32.28 19.99
N GLN A 97 19.79 32.25 19.85
CA GLN A 97 19.01 33.30 19.21
C GLN A 97 17.80 33.67 20.07
N THR A 98 17.64 34.97 20.32
CA THR A 98 16.48 35.52 21.03
C THR A 98 15.25 35.57 20.10
N GLY A 99 14.07 35.21 20.61
CA GLY A 99 12.80 35.30 19.86
C GLY A 99 12.44 34.05 19.04
N VAL A 100 13.15 32.93 19.23
CA VAL A 100 12.78 31.64 18.64
C VAL A 100 11.54 31.09 19.36
N HIS A 101 10.47 30.80 18.60
CA HIS A 101 9.31 30.07 19.10
C HIS A 101 9.67 28.59 19.29
N ILE A 102 9.40 28.05 20.48
CA ILE A 102 9.58 26.63 20.77
C ILE A 102 8.20 25.97 20.65
N PRO A 103 7.97 25.15 19.61
CA PRO A 103 6.67 24.53 19.41
C PRO A 103 6.42 23.43 20.46
N GLU A 104 5.15 23.17 20.74
CA GLU A 104 4.74 21.97 21.46
C GLU A 104 4.73 20.75 20.52
N VAL A 105 4.89 19.55 21.06
CA VAL A 105 4.72 18.31 20.27
C VAL A 105 3.30 18.27 19.71
N ASP A 106 3.15 17.88 18.44
CA ASP A 106 1.90 17.93 17.66
C ASP A 106 1.41 19.33 17.25
N GLU A 107 2.09 20.42 17.61
CA GLU A 107 1.77 21.76 17.11
C GLU A 107 2.00 21.87 15.60
N TRP A 108 1.13 22.61 14.90
CA TRP A 108 1.27 22.85 13.46
C TRP A 108 2.34 23.92 13.17
N ILE A 109 3.53 23.47 12.77
CA ILE A 109 4.68 24.31 12.41
C ILE A 109 4.85 24.40 10.89
N PRO A 110 5.56 25.43 10.36
CA PRO A 110 5.99 25.45 8.96
C PRO A 110 6.76 24.18 8.63
N ILE A 111 6.52 23.61 7.44
CA ILE A 111 7.22 22.39 7.04
C ILE A 111 8.71 22.68 6.76
N PRO A 112 9.64 21.97 7.43
CA PRO A 112 11.06 22.12 7.12
C PRO A 112 11.37 21.58 5.72
N ASP A 113 12.23 22.30 4.99
CA ASP A 113 12.54 21.96 3.61
C ASP A 113 13.37 20.67 3.53
N GLY A 114 12.94 19.74 2.66
CA GLY A 114 13.59 18.46 2.44
C GLY A 114 13.28 17.38 3.47
N GLU A 115 12.50 17.68 4.51
CA GLU A 115 12.23 16.72 5.59
C GLU A 115 10.98 15.89 5.37
N LYS A 116 11.07 14.62 5.80
CA LYS A 116 10.01 13.63 5.71
C LYS A 116 9.07 13.74 6.90
N ARG A 117 7.78 13.92 6.63
CA ARG A 117 6.73 14.15 7.64
C ARG A 117 5.56 13.20 7.47
N VAL A 118 4.95 12.77 8.58
CA VAL A 118 3.79 11.85 8.57
C VAL A 118 2.45 12.56 8.52
N SER A 119 2.46 13.88 8.70
CA SER A 119 1.28 14.74 8.63
C SER A 119 1.58 15.96 7.77
N PHE A 120 0.53 16.46 7.12
CA PHE A 120 0.62 17.62 6.26
C PHE A 120 -0.67 18.41 6.30
N GLN A 121 -0.57 19.72 6.44
CA GLN A 121 -1.71 20.63 6.47
C GLN A 121 -1.50 21.73 5.44
N PHE A 122 -2.57 22.09 4.72
CA PHE A 122 -2.53 23.14 3.72
C PHE A 122 -3.92 23.75 3.52
N GLN A 123 -3.97 24.92 2.92
CA GLN A 123 -5.20 25.53 2.42
C GLN A 123 -5.22 25.42 0.91
N SER A 124 -6.42 25.20 0.35
CA SER A 124 -6.63 25.03 -1.08
C SER A 124 -7.02 26.36 -1.72
N ALA A 125 -6.58 26.59 -2.95
CA ALA A 125 -6.94 27.72 -3.79
C ALA A 125 -7.98 27.33 -4.87
N ASP A 126 -9.03 26.60 -4.46
CA ASP A 126 -10.14 26.14 -5.30
C ASP A 126 -11.43 26.95 -5.14
N GLY A 127 -11.41 28.06 -4.39
CA GLY A 127 -12.53 28.99 -4.29
C GLY A 127 -12.84 29.70 -5.61
N GLU A 128 -14.11 30.04 -5.83
CA GLU A 128 -14.57 30.78 -7.02
C GLU A 128 -13.72 32.04 -7.26
N MET A 129 -13.26 32.19 -8.49
CA MET A 129 -12.38 33.26 -8.94
C MET A 129 -13.00 34.64 -8.68
N ALA A 130 -12.56 35.34 -7.64
CA ALA A 130 -12.86 36.76 -7.47
C ALA A 130 -11.73 37.48 -6.75
N MET A 131 -10.64 37.80 -7.47
CA MET A 131 -9.61 38.85 -7.19
C MET A 131 -8.90 38.87 -5.82
N ASN A 132 -9.35 38.03 -4.88
CA ASN A 132 -8.99 37.89 -3.48
C ASN A 132 -9.05 36.39 -3.16
N ALA A 133 -8.24 35.59 -3.87
CA ALA A 133 -8.01 34.17 -3.53
C ALA A 133 -7.47 33.95 -2.09
N ALA A 134 -7.26 35.05 -1.35
CA ALA A 134 -6.99 35.11 0.09
C ALA A 134 -8.20 34.78 0.99
N ALA A 135 -9.41 34.57 0.45
CA ALA A 135 -10.46 33.84 1.17
C ALA A 135 -10.07 32.36 1.22
N LEU A 136 -9.12 32.05 2.10
CA LEU A 136 -8.55 30.72 2.29
C LEU A 136 -9.70 29.74 2.55
N THR A 137 -9.79 28.72 1.71
CA THR A 137 -10.66 27.58 1.99
C THR A 137 -10.32 26.98 3.35
N PRO A 138 -11.27 26.26 3.98
CA PRO A 138 -10.99 25.58 5.24
C PRO A 138 -9.73 24.73 5.12
N THR A 139 -8.90 24.82 6.16
CA THR A 139 -7.64 24.10 6.24
C THR A 139 -7.85 22.60 6.06
N ARG A 140 -7.03 21.97 5.22
CA ARG A 140 -7.06 20.53 4.94
C ARG A 140 -5.86 19.89 5.62
N SER A 141 -6.10 18.91 6.49
CA SER A 141 -5.06 18.15 7.18
C SER A 141 -5.08 16.71 6.70
N LEU A 142 -3.92 16.17 6.36
CA LEU A 142 -3.68 14.80 5.93
C LEU A 142 -2.76 14.12 6.96
N TRP A 143 -3.12 12.90 7.37
CA TRP A 143 -2.28 12.07 8.22
C TRP A 143 -2.64 10.59 8.04
N VAL A 144 -1.79 9.70 8.53
CA VAL A 144 -2.09 8.26 8.60
C VAL A 144 -2.58 7.94 10.00
N ARG A 145 -3.66 7.16 10.07
CA ARG A 145 -4.14 6.53 11.29
C ARG A 145 -4.03 5.03 11.10
N LEU A 146 -3.34 4.34 11.99
CA LEU A 146 -3.34 2.87 12.01
C LEU A 146 -4.76 2.35 12.28
N ASP A 147 -5.11 1.24 11.66
CA ASP A 147 -6.42 0.64 11.83
C ASP A 147 -6.53 -0.06 13.19
N SER A 148 -7.76 -0.27 13.65
CA SER A 148 -8.01 -0.77 15.01
C SER A 148 -7.62 -2.24 15.12
N GLY A 149 -6.61 -2.55 15.93
CA GLY A 149 -6.09 -3.91 16.09
C GLY A 149 -4.65 -4.05 15.58
N GLU A 150 -4.21 -3.10 14.77
CA GLU A 150 -2.87 -3.06 14.20
C GLU A 150 -1.88 -2.34 15.12
N THR A 151 -0.69 -2.91 15.28
CA THR A 151 0.47 -2.27 15.90
C THR A 151 1.54 -2.11 14.84
N ALA A 152 2.24 -0.96 14.79
CA ALA A 152 3.38 -0.78 13.88
C ALA A 152 4.60 -1.63 14.29
N ASN A 153 4.55 -2.93 14.05
CA ASN A 153 5.50 -3.94 14.50
C ASN A 153 6.08 -4.80 13.35
N GLY A 154 5.64 -4.55 12.11
CA GLY A 154 6.06 -5.28 10.91
C GLY A 154 5.30 -6.58 10.65
N LYS A 155 4.18 -6.82 11.34
CA LYS A 155 3.36 -8.03 11.24
C LYS A 155 1.91 -7.69 10.88
N ASP A 156 1.24 -8.73 10.44
CA ASP A 156 -0.21 -8.76 10.25
C ASP A 156 -0.81 -9.20 11.59
N ASP A 157 -1.32 -8.24 12.37
CA ASP A 157 -1.78 -8.47 13.75
C ASP A 157 -3.22 -8.99 13.79
N ASP A 158 -4.04 -8.67 12.79
CA ASP A 158 -5.45 -9.08 12.70
C ASP A 158 -5.74 -10.24 11.74
N GLY A 159 -4.76 -10.65 10.93
CA GLY A 159 -4.78 -11.83 10.07
C GLY A 159 -5.48 -11.61 8.72
N ASP A 160 -5.70 -10.37 8.30
CA ASP A 160 -6.35 -10.04 7.02
C ASP A 160 -5.38 -10.09 5.81
N GLY A 161 -4.10 -10.26 6.09
CA GLY A 161 -3.00 -10.35 5.14
C GLY A 161 -2.28 -9.03 4.88
N LEU A 162 -2.74 -7.89 5.40
CA LEU A 162 -2.05 -6.60 5.32
C LEU A 162 -1.13 -6.42 6.54
N VAL A 163 -0.11 -5.58 6.41
CA VAL A 163 0.93 -5.43 7.45
C VAL A 163 0.99 -4.00 7.92
N ASP A 164 0.87 -3.81 9.23
CA ASP A 164 0.82 -2.52 9.92
C ASP A 164 -0.16 -1.56 9.25
N GLU A 165 -1.35 -2.04 8.90
CA GLU A 165 -2.20 -1.31 7.98
C GLU A 165 -2.85 -0.08 8.61
N GLY A 166 -3.09 0.91 7.75
CA GLY A 166 -3.68 2.15 8.17
C GLY A 166 -4.45 2.86 7.07
N THR A 167 -5.17 3.88 7.52
CA THR A 167 -6.00 4.72 6.69
C THR A 167 -5.40 6.12 6.59
N VAL A 168 -5.22 6.60 5.35
CA VAL A 168 -4.95 8.02 5.09
C VAL A 168 -6.24 8.80 5.32
N MET A 169 -6.21 9.66 6.33
CA MET A 169 -7.32 10.52 6.73
C MET A 169 -7.14 11.91 6.12
N ILE A 170 -8.25 12.54 5.73
CA ILE A 170 -8.32 13.97 5.45
C ILE A 170 -9.33 14.64 6.38
N GLN A 171 -8.98 15.79 6.94
CA GLN A 171 -9.92 16.64 7.66
C GLN A 171 -9.98 18.01 7.01
N ILE A 172 -11.20 18.51 6.78
CA ILE A 172 -11.47 19.80 6.16
C ILE A 172 -12.10 20.72 7.21
N GLY A 173 -11.34 21.70 7.67
CA GLY A 173 -11.74 22.58 8.77
C GLY A 173 -12.05 21.80 10.05
N THR A 174 -13.23 22.05 10.62
CA THR A 174 -13.71 21.38 11.84
C THR A 174 -14.57 20.14 11.59
N GLN A 175 -14.67 19.70 10.32
CA GLN A 175 -15.49 18.53 9.96
C GLN A 175 -14.86 17.22 10.47
N ARG A 176 -15.67 16.16 10.51
CA ARG A 176 -15.17 14.82 10.85
C ARG A 176 -14.12 14.38 9.82
N PRO A 177 -13.04 13.70 10.25
CA PRO A 177 -12.07 13.13 9.33
C PRO A 177 -12.73 12.15 8.35
N ILE A 178 -12.38 12.26 7.07
CA ILE A 178 -12.84 11.41 5.98
C ILE A 178 -11.70 10.47 5.59
N GLU A 179 -12.05 9.22 5.34
CA GLU A 179 -11.11 8.19 4.88
C GLU A 179 -10.85 8.36 3.38
N MET A 180 -9.58 8.54 2.99
CA MET A 180 -9.19 8.71 1.59
C MET A 180 -8.74 7.38 0.97
N VAL A 181 -7.94 6.63 1.73
CA VAL A 181 -7.25 5.41 1.30
C VAL A 181 -7.05 4.52 2.51
N ARG A 182 -7.37 3.23 2.39
CA ARG A 182 -7.08 2.18 3.40
C ARG A 182 -5.92 1.29 2.96
N GLY A 183 -5.40 0.46 3.86
CA GLY A 183 -4.34 -0.50 3.57
C GLY A 183 -2.98 0.16 3.31
N VAL A 184 -2.70 1.29 3.96
CA VAL A 184 -1.43 2.04 3.83
C VAL A 184 -0.59 1.82 5.08
N GLU A 185 0.52 1.09 4.91
CA GLU A 185 1.54 0.88 5.96
C GLU A 185 2.20 2.21 6.33
N ARG A 186 2.48 3.07 5.34
CA ARG A 186 3.19 4.34 5.58
C ARG A 186 2.82 5.40 4.56
N CYS A 187 2.56 6.62 5.03
CA CYS A 187 2.51 7.82 4.18
C CYS A 187 3.50 8.85 4.70
N VAL A 188 4.31 9.39 3.79
CA VAL A 188 5.27 10.44 4.09
C VAL A 188 5.13 11.57 3.09
N PHE A 189 5.11 12.78 3.61
CA PHE A 189 5.09 14.03 2.88
C PHE A 189 6.44 14.71 3.00
N MET A 190 6.89 15.37 1.95
CA MET A 190 8.14 16.11 1.92
C MET A 190 7.97 17.29 0.98
N LEU A 191 8.28 18.48 1.46
CA LEU A 191 8.35 19.67 0.62
C LEU A 191 9.82 19.94 0.31
N SER A 192 10.15 20.16 -0.97
CA SER A 192 11.50 20.57 -1.39
C SER A 192 11.37 21.76 -2.35
N GLY A 193 11.59 22.96 -1.82
CA GLY A 193 11.22 24.22 -2.44
C GLY A 193 9.74 24.26 -2.78
N ARG A 194 9.41 24.17 -4.07
CA ARG A 194 8.01 24.15 -4.56
C ARG A 194 7.48 22.75 -4.85
N LYS A 195 8.34 21.73 -4.80
CA LYS A 195 7.99 20.35 -5.14
C LYS A 195 7.50 19.64 -3.89
N PHE A 196 6.22 19.32 -3.87
CA PHE A 196 5.66 18.44 -2.87
C PHE A 196 5.79 17.00 -3.34
N ARG A 197 6.41 16.16 -2.51
CA ARG A 197 6.56 14.72 -2.71
C ARG A 197 5.76 14.01 -1.64
N MET A 198 4.82 13.19 -2.07
CA MET A 198 4.12 12.23 -1.23
C MET A 198 4.60 10.83 -1.57
N THR A 199 4.91 10.03 -0.56
CA THR A 199 5.28 8.63 -0.71
C THR A 199 4.33 7.79 0.11
N LEU A 200 3.56 6.94 -0.56
CA LEU A 200 2.72 5.93 0.05
C LEU A 200 3.43 4.57 -0.05
N GLN A 201 3.30 3.77 0.99
CA GLN A 201 3.80 2.41 1.07
C GLN A 201 2.68 1.52 1.60
N THR A 202 2.59 0.32 1.07
CA THR A 202 1.73 -0.73 1.59
C THR A 202 2.48 -2.06 1.51
N ALA A 203 2.16 -2.95 2.44
CA ALA A 203 2.69 -4.29 2.47
C ALA A 203 1.56 -5.29 2.65
N ARG A 204 1.70 -6.43 1.98
CA ARG A 204 0.76 -7.55 2.06
C ARG A 204 1.52 -8.86 2.16
N THR A 205 1.09 -9.75 3.03
CA THR A 205 1.59 -11.12 3.15
C THR A 205 0.67 -12.06 2.38
N ASP A 206 1.25 -12.88 1.49
CA ASP A 206 0.48 -13.90 0.77
C ASP A 206 0.26 -15.18 1.62
N ARG A 207 -0.55 -16.12 1.13
CA ARG A 207 -0.81 -17.39 1.81
C ARG A 207 0.44 -18.24 2.01
N SER A 208 1.47 -18.03 1.20
CA SER A 208 2.78 -18.69 1.30
C SER A 208 3.73 -17.94 2.25
N LYS A 209 3.24 -16.91 2.94
CA LYS A 209 3.98 -16.03 3.86
C LYS A 209 5.05 -15.18 3.17
N HIS A 210 4.98 -14.97 1.86
CA HIS A 210 5.82 -13.98 1.20
C HIS A 210 5.24 -12.58 1.41
N ARG A 211 6.10 -11.66 1.83
CA ARG A 211 5.75 -10.25 1.98
C ARG A 211 5.96 -9.52 0.67
N HIS A 212 4.88 -8.99 0.11
CA HIS A 212 4.86 -8.09 -1.02
C HIS A 212 4.82 -6.66 -0.52
N GLN A 213 5.67 -5.80 -1.07
CA GLN A 213 5.69 -4.38 -0.74
C GLN A 213 5.50 -3.57 -2.02
N ALA A 214 4.65 -2.56 -1.97
CA ALA A 214 4.50 -1.60 -3.03
C ALA A 214 4.78 -0.19 -2.49
N LEU A 215 5.45 0.61 -3.33
CA LEU A 215 5.78 2.00 -3.05
C LEU A 215 5.27 2.87 -4.20
N CYS A 216 4.55 3.93 -3.87
CA CYS A 216 4.06 4.92 -4.83
C CYS A 216 4.53 6.30 -4.41
N THR A 217 5.35 6.93 -5.24
CA THR A 217 5.76 8.31 -5.05
C THR A 217 5.03 9.21 -6.05
N GLN A 218 4.33 10.21 -5.54
CA GLN A 218 3.72 11.27 -6.32
C GLN A 218 4.47 12.57 -6.07
N VAL A 219 4.81 13.27 -7.15
CA VAL A 219 5.47 14.58 -7.08
C VAL A 219 4.63 15.58 -7.85
N PHE A 220 4.33 16.71 -7.24
CA PHE A 220 3.65 17.82 -7.88
C PHE A 220 4.14 19.15 -7.32
N CYS A 221 3.93 20.23 -8.08
CA CYS A 221 4.29 21.57 -7.63
C CYS A 221 3.08 22.21 -6.92
N MET A 222 3.32 22.79 -5.74
CA MET A 222 2.31 23.57 -5.03
C MET A 222 2.19 24.96 -5.67
N ARG A 223 1.02 25.59 -5.52
CA ARG A 223 0.80 26.95 -6.03
C ARG A 223 1.58 27.94 -5.18
N ASN A 224 2.25 28.88 -5.86
CA ASN A 224 2.72 30.10 -5.21
C ASN A 224 1.53 31.05 -5.12
N ASN A 225 1.35 31.70 -3.97
CA ASN A 225 0.42 32.82 -3.87
C ASN A 225 1.03 34.04 -4.57
#